data_AF-A0A935B8D3-F1
#
_entry.id   AF-A0A935B8D3-F1
#
_cell.length_a   1.000
_cell.length_b   1.000
_cell.length_c   1.000
_cell.angle_alpha   90.00
_cell.angle_beta   90.00
_cell.angle_gamma   90.00
#
_symmetry.space_group_name_H-M   'P 1'
#
loop_
_entity.id
_entity.type
_entity.pdbx_description
1 polymer ?
#
loop_
_entity_poly.entity_id
_entity_poly.type
_entity_poly.pdbx_seq_one_letter_code
_entity_poly.pdbx_strand_id
1 'polypeptide(L)'
;MFLIDAGEGSARNIALMGLPLARLEGVFLTHFHSDHIDGMGPVMLMRWTGASSQLPLPVRGPTGVERVIAGFSQAYAIDYGYRTGHHGPSIAPPTGAGAIAFPFALPPAGKAMPWSYMKRMA
;
A
#
# COMPACT_ATOMS: atom_id res chain seq x y z
N MET A 1 1.15 -11.75 4.40
CA MET A 1 2.09 -11.51 3.27
C MET A 1 2.50 -10.05 3.28
N PHE A 2 3.78 -9.74 3.09
CA PHE A 2 4.27 -8.37 2.98
C PHE A 2 4.84 -8.12 1.58
N LEU A 3 4.70 -6.88 1.11
CA LEU A 3 5.30 -6.42 -0.13
C LEU A 3 6.38 -5.37 0.19
N ILE A 4 7.55 -5.50 -0.43
CA ILE A 4 8.63 -4.52 -0.35
C ILE A 4 8.69 -3.81 -1.70
N ASP A 5 8.41 -2.51 -1.68
CA ASP A 5 8.18 -1.64 -2.83
C ASP A 5 7.02 -2.04 -3.75
N ALA A 6 6.45 -1.05 -4.43
CA ALA A 6 5.32 -1.22 -5.32
C ALA A 6 5.50 -0.37 -6.57
N GLY A 7 6.45 -0.76 -7.41
CA GLY A 7 6.64 -0.17 -8.74
C GLY A 7 5.52 -0.49 -9.72
N GLU A 8 5.54 0.16 -10.89
CA GLU A 8 4.61 -0.12 -11.98
C GLU A 8 4.53 -1.63 -12.27
N GLY A 9 3.31 -2.14 -12.48
CA GLY A 9 3.09 -3.55 -12.82
C GLY A 9 3.19 -4.53 -11.64
N SER A 10 3.57 -4.09 -10.43
CA SER A 10 3.70 -4.97 -9.25
C SER A 10 2.44 -5.80 -8.99
N ALA A 11 1.26 -5.19 -8.95
CA ALA A 11 0.01 -5.91 -8.71
C ALA A 11 -0.28 -6.97 -9.80
N ARG A 12 0.01 -6.66 -11.06
CA ARG A 12 -0.16 -7.58 -12.19
C ARG A 12 0.78 -8.77 -12.07
N ASN A 13 2.06 -8.52 -11.77
CA ASN A 13 3.07 -9.57 -11.66
C ASN A 13 2.79 -10.50 -10.47
N ILE A 14 2.41 -9.95 -9.32
CA ILE A 14 2.03 -10.75 -8.15
C ILE A 14 0.80 -11.63 -8.46
N ALA A 15 -0.20 -11.10 -9.19
CA ALA A 15 -1.34 -11.88 -9.63
C ALA A 15 -0.93 -13.01 -10.60
N LEU A 16 -0.02 -12.74 -11.55
CA LEU A 16 0.53 -13.75 -12.47
C LEU A 16 1.32 -14.85 -11.75
N MET A 17 1.92 -14.54 -10.60
CA MET A 17 2.58 -15.51 -9.73
C MET A 17 1.58 -16.36 -8.91
N GLY A 18 0.28 -16.09 -9.02
CA GLY A 18 -0.76 -16.77 -8.23
C GLY A 18 -0.75 -16.39 -6.74
N LEU A 19 -0.09 -15.28 -6.37
CA LEU A 19 0.00 -14.84 -4.99
C LEU A 19 -1.23 -14.01 -4.59
N PRO A 20 -1.77 -14.22 -3.38
CA PRO A 20 -3.04 -13.60 -2.99
C PRO A 20 -2.84 -12.15 -2.50
N LEU A 21 -2.81 -11.17 -3.42
CA LEU A 21 -2.75 -9.73 -3.11
C LEU A 21 -3.79 -9.28 -2.06
N ALA A 22 -4.98 -9.88 -2.12
CA ALA A 22 -6.06 -9.76 -1.15
C ALA A 22 -5.63 -10.01 0.32
N ARG A 23 -4.55 -10.78 0.54
CA ARG A 23 -4.01 -11.15 1.86
C ARG A 23 -2.76 -10.35 2.24
N LEU A 24 -2.50 -9.22 1.60
CA LEU A 24 -1.43 -8.32 2.05
C LEU A 24 -1.69 -7.84 3.49
N GLU A 25 -0.67 -7.92 4.33
CA GLU A 25 -0.69 -7.39 5.69
C GLU A 25 -0.12 -5.97 5.73
N GLY A 26 0.77 -5.64 4.79
CA GLY A 26 1.29 -4.30 4.60
C GLY A 26 2.27 -4.19 3.45
N VAL A 27 2.61 -2.95 3.11
CA VAL A 27 3.65 -2.58 2.15
C VAL A 27 4.76 -1.83 2.89
N PHE A 28 6.02 -2.12 2.56
CA PHE A 28 7.17 -1.34 2.98
C PHE A 28 7.78 -0.67 1.76
N LEU A 29 7.77 0.66 1.74
CA LEU A 29 8.45 1.46 0.74
C LEU A 29 9.87 1.76 1.22
N THR A 30 10.87 1.46 0.40
CA THR A 30 12.28 1.70 0.71
C THR A 30 12.64 3.17 0.51
N HIS A 31 12.11 3.78 -0.56
CA HIS A 31 12.26 5.20 -0.90
C HIS A 31 11.20 5.61 -1.94
N PHE A 32 11.25 6.85 -2.41
CA PHE A 32 10.17 7.47 -3.22
C PHE A 32 10.59 7.80 -4.66
N HIS A 33 11.47 7.00 -5.26
CA HIS A 33 11.55 7.01 -6.71
C HIS A 33 10.31 6.32 -7.30
N SER A 34 9.90 6.77 -8.48
CA SER A 34 8.65 6.35 -9.14
C SER A 34 8.59 4.83 -9.34
N ASP A 35 9.72 4.20 -9.68
CA ASP A 35 9.85 2.76 -9.84
C ASP A 35 9.62 1.95 -8.55
N HIS A 36 9.53 2.61 -7.39
CA HIS A 36 9.19 1.98 -6.11
C HIS A 36 7.76 2.30 -5.63
N ILE A 37 7.04 3.24 -6.26
CA ILE A 37 5.72 3.71 -5.76
C ILE A 37 4.60 3.73 -6.79
N ASP A 38 4.88 3.73 -8.09
CA ASP A 38 3.87 3.93 -9.15
C ASP A 38 2.78 2.84 -9.20
N GLY A 39 3.08 1.65 -8.69
CA GLY A 39 2.14 0.52 -8.59
C GLY A 39 1.23 0.55 -7.37
N MET A 40 1.35 1.55 -6.48
CA MET A 40 0.58 1.60 -5.23
C MET A 40 -0.93 1.60 -5.44
N GLY A 41 -1.43 2.30 -6.47
CA GLY A 41 -2.86 2.36 -6.78
C GLY A 41 -3.48 0.97 -7.00
N PRO A 42 -3.03 0.20 -8.01
CA PRO A 42 -3.47 -1.18 -8.22
C PRO A 42 -3.26 -2.11 -7.02
N VAL A 43 -2.18 -1.92 -6.24
CA VAL A 43 -1.93 -2.72 -5.03
C VAL A 43 -3.01 -2.47 -3.97
N MET A 44 -3.29 -1.21 -3.63
CA MET A 44 -4.36 -0.85 -2.69
C MET A 44 -5.71 -1.37 -3.16
N LEU A 45 -5.98 -1.22 -4.45
CA LEU A 45 -7.22 -1.61 -5.07
C LEU A 45 -7.48 -3.12 -4.98
N MET A 46 -6.48 -3.93 -5.37
CA MET A 46 -6.58 -5.39 -5.32
C MET A 46 -6.68 -5.90 -3.88
N ARG A 47 -5.96 -5.26 -2.95
CA ARG A 47 -6.05 -5.58 -1.53
C ARG A 47 -7.43 -5.23 -0.94
N TRP A 48 -8.03 -4.13 -1.37
CA TRP A 48 -9.35 -3.72 -0.92
C TRP A 48 -10.44 -4.65 -1.48
N THR A 49 -10.57 -4.74 -2.80
CA THR A 49 -11.73 -5.36 -3.44
C THR A 49 -11.58 -6.87 -3.60
N GLY A 50 -10.35 -7.40 -3.58
CA GLY A 50 -10.11 -8.84 -3.69
C GLY A 50 -10.47 -9.63 -2.43
N ALA A 51 -10.62 -8.96 -1.28
CA ALA A 51 -10.94 -9.58 0.01
C ALA A 51 -12.11 -8.92 0.74
N SER A 52 -12.82 -7.98 0.11
CA SER A 52 -13.80 -7.12 0.77
C SER A 52 -13.26 -6.52 2.08
N SER A 53 -12.00 -6.05 2.04
CA SER A 53 -11.30 -5.59 3.23
C SER A 53 -12.04 -4.45 3.90
N GLN A 54 -12.22 -4.51 5.22
CA GLN A 54 -12.84 -3.44 6.00
C GLN A 54 -11.81 -2.41 6.51
N LEU A 55 -10.52 -2.67 6.30
CA LEU A 55 -9.42 -1.81 6.76
C LEU A 55 -8.55 -1.37 5.58
N PRO A 56 -8.08 -0.11 5.56
CA PRO A 56 -7.13 0.35 4.55
C PRO A 56 -5.80 -0.40 4.66
N LEU A 57 -5.04 -0.43 3.57
CA LEU A 57 -3.73 -1.09 3.52
C LEU A 57 -2.70 -0.34 4.39
N PRO A 58 -2.03 -0.99 5.36
CA PRO A 58 -0.91 -0.38 6.08
C PRO A 58 0.30 -0.20 5.16
N VAL A 59 0.86 1.01 5.11
CA VAL A 59 2.06 1.32 4.33
C VAL A 59 3.11 1.96 5.22
N ARG A 60 4.27 1.33 5.32
CA ARG A 60 5.42 1.81 6.08
C ARG A 60 6.46 2.36 5.12
N GLY A 61 7.03 3.53 5.41
CA GLY A 61 8.05 4.13 4.56
C GLY A 61 8.83 5.24 5.27
N PRO A 62 9.91 5.75 4.68
CA PRO A 62 10.65 6.89 5.20
C PRO A 62 9.77 8.11 5.49
N THR A 63 10.27 9.05 6.29
CA THR A 63 9.64 10.37 6.46
C THR A 63 9.21 10.95 5.11
N GLY A 64 7.93 11.26 4.96
CA GLY A 64 7.34 11.72 3.69
C GLY A 64 6.39 10.72 3.05
N VAL A 65 6.33 9.47 3.53
CA VAL A 65 5.37 8.45 3.06
C VAL A 65 3.93 8.91 3.17
N GLU A 66 3.60 9.73 4.16
CA GLU A 66 2.26 10.30 4.35
C GLU A 66 1.86 11.17 3.16
N ARG A 67 2.80 11.93 2.59
CA ARG A 67 2.57 12.75 1.40
C ARG A 67 2.32 11.88 0.17
N VAL A 68 3.07 10.79 0.03
CA VAL A 68 2.89 9.83 -1.07
C VAL A 68 1.50 9.20 -0.98
N ILE A 69 1.13 8.66 0.18
CA ILE A 69 -0.17 8.02 0.40
C ILE A 69 -1.33 9.01 0.26
N ALA A 70 -1.18 10.25 0.74
CA ALA A 70 -2.18 11.30 0.54
C ALA A 70 -2.39 11.61 -0.94
N GLY A 71 -1.32 11.68 -1.74
CA GLY A 71 -1.39 11.92 -3.19
C GLY A 71 -2.16 10.82 -3.93
N PHE A 72 -1.85 9.55 -3.66
CA PHE A 72 -2.62 8.44 -4.23
C PHE A 72 -4.07 8.41 -3.74
N SER A 73 -4.30 8.68 -2.45
CA SER A 73 -5.66 8.73 -1.89
C SER A 73 -6.50 9.82 -2.56
N GLN A 74 -5.90 10.98 -2.84
CA GLN A 74 -6.57 12.05 -3.59
C GLN A 74 -6.88 11.62 -5.03
N ALA A 75 -5.91 11.02 -5.72
CA ALA A 75 -6.10 10.57 -7.10
C ALA A 75 -7.21 9.49 -7.22
N TYR A 76 -7.36 8.63 -6.21
CA TYR A 76 -8.33 7.53 -6.21
C TYR A 76 -9.64 7.84 -5.47
N ALA A 77 -9.79 9.04 -4.90
CA ALA A 77 -10.97 9.38 -4.10
C ALA A 77 -12.29 9.18 -4.86
N ILE A 78 -12.30 9.54 -6.16
CA ILE A 78 -13.46 9.36 -7.04
C ILE A 78 -13.65 7.88 -7.41
N ASP A 79 -12.56 7.15 -7.68
CA ASP A 79 -12.60 5.70 -7.96
C ASP A 79 -13.26 4.93 -6.81
N TYR A 80 -12.92 5.22 -5.55
CA TYR A 80 -13.52 4.55 -4.40
C TYR A 80 -15.05 4.67 -4.36
N GLY A 81 -15.57 5.84 -4.71
CA GLY A 81 -17.01 6.09 -4.83
C GLY A 81 -17.64 5.27 -5.96
N TYR A 82 -17.06 5.34 -7.16
CA TYR A 82 -17.56 4.57 -8.31
C TYR A 82 -17.50 3.06 -8.07
N ARG A 83 -16.42 2.57 -7.48
CA ARG A 83 -16.20 1.17 -7.15
C ARG A 83 -17.27 0.64 -6.19
N THR A 84 -17.52 1.39 -5.10
CA THR A 84 -18.56 1.06 -4.12
C THR A 84 -19.94 1.12 -4.76
N GLY A 85 -20.24 2.16 -5.54
CA GLY A 85 -21.54 2.32 -6.20
C GLY A 85 -21.83 1.20 -7.21
N HIS A 86 -20.82 0.76 -7.96
CA HIS A 86 -20.96 -0.27 -8.99
C HIS A 86 -21.01 -1.70 -8.42
N HIS A 87 -20.16 -2.02 -7.43
CA HIS A 87 -20.02 -3.38 -6.90
C HIS A 87 -20.76 -3.62 -5.57
N GLY A 88 -21.22 -2.55 -4.92
CA GLY A 88 -21.82 -2.61 -3.60
C GLY A 88 -20.80 -2.72 -2.45
N PRO A 89 -21.20 -2.34 -1.22
CA PRO A 89 -20.31 -2.32 -0.06
C PRO A 89 -19.92 -3.72 0.44
N SER A 90 -20.58 -4.79 -0.02
CA SER A 90 -20.17 -6.16 0.29
C SER A 90 -18.90 -6.60 -0.44
N ILE A 91 -18.59 -5.95 -1.58
CA ILE A 91 -17.38 -6.22 -2.39
C ILE A 91 -16.35 -5.11 -2.21
N ALA A 92 -16.81 -3.85 -2.22
CA ALA A 92 -15.98 -2.66 -2.08
C ALA A 92 -16.47 -1.82 -0.89
N PRO A 93 -16.25 -2.28 0.35
CA PRO A 93 -16.64 -1.53 1.55
C PRO A 93 -15.84 -0.23 1.66
N PRO A 94 -16.47 0.96 1.75
CA PRO A 94 -15.75 2.24 1.75
C PRO A 94 -14.66 2.37 2.84
N THR A 95 -14.85 1.70 3.96
CA THR A 95 -13.94 1.67 5.12
C THR A 95 -12.57 1.08 4.80
N GLY A 96 -12.47 0.19 3.81
CA GLY A 96 -11.22 -0.45 3.43
C GLY A 96 -10.49 0.17 2.25
N ALA A 97 -11.02 1.24 1.67
CA ALA A 97 -10.41 1.89 0.53
C ALA A 97 -9.09 2.59 0.90
N GLY A 98 -8.13 2.55 -0.02
CA GLY A 98 -6.84 3.24 0.12
C GLY A 98 -5.88 2.63 1.12
N ALA A 99 -5.09 3.48 1.76
CA ALA A 99 -3.99 3.09 2.64
C ALA A 99 -3.83 4.04 3.84
N ILE A 100 -3.19 3.54 4.89
CA ILE A 100 -2.76 4.32 6.06
C ILE A 100 -1.23 4.30 6.13
N ALA A 101 -0.63 5.48 6.23
CA ALA A 101 0.81 5.67 6.26
C ALA A 101 1.39 5.56 7.67
N PHE A 102 2.55 4.91 7.79
CA PHE A 102 3.32 4.73 9.01
C PHE A 102 4.78 5.15 8.75
N PRO A 103 5.13 6.43 9.01
CA PRO A 103 6.48 6.94 8.73
C PRO A 103 7.55 6.33 9.62
N PHE A 104 8.77 6.31 9.11
CA PHE A 104 9.96 6.04 9.90
C PHE A 104 11.15 6.91 9.51
N ALA A 105 12.01 7.20 10.48
CA ALA A 105 13.26 7.89 10.22
C ALA A 105 14.26 6.93 9.57
N LEU A 106 14.83 7.33 8.43
CA LEU A 106 15.99 6.66 7.85
C LEU A 106 17.24 6.92 8.71
N PRO A 107 18.20 5.99 8.72
CA PRO A 107 19.47 6.23 9.37
C PRO A 107 20.27 7.26 8.54
N PRO A 108 21.29 7.92 9.12
CA PRO A 108 22.22 8.72 8.34
C PRO A 108 22.78 7.91 7.17
N ALA A 109 23.00 8.57 6.03
CA ALA A 109 23.53 7.92 4.83
C ALA A 109 24.77 7.08 5.14
N GLY A 110 24.80 5.85 4.64
CA GLY A 110 25.89 4.90 4.88
C GLY A 110 25.83 4.16 6.22
N LYS A 111 24.82 4.36 7.05
CA LYS A 111 24.59 3.57 8.27
C LYS A 111 23.40 2.63 8.12
N ALA A 112 23.55 1.39 8.56
CA ALA A 112 22.44 0.44 8.60
C ALA A 112 21.42 0.82 9.69
N MET A 113 20.15 0.47 9.48
CA MET A 113 19.14 0.56 10.52
C MET A 113 19.46 -0.41 11.67
N PRO A 114 19.49 0.04 12.94
CA PRO A 114 19.68 -0.86 14.06
C PRO A 114 18.58 -1.93 14.10
N TRP A 115 18.95 -3.19 14.35
CA TRP A 115 18.01 -4.32 14.46
C TRP A 115 16.88 -4.07 15.47
N SER A 116 17.17 -3.32 16.54
CA SER A 116 16.19 -2.90 17.55
C SER A 116 15.08 -1.99 16.99
N TYR A 117 15.34 -1.29 15.89
CA TYR A 117 14.39 -0.41 15.21
C TYR A 117 13.44 -1.21 14.30
N MET A 118 13.95 -2.26 13.63
CA MET A 118 13.14 -3.14 12.78
C MET A 118 12.07 -3.91 13.57
N LYS A 119 12.37 -4.34 14.81
CA LYS A 119 11.40 -5.02 15.68
C LYS A 119 10.17 -4.20 16.07
N ARG A 120 10.22 -2.87 15.92
CA ARG A 120 9.07 -1.98 16.19
C ARG A 120 8.21 -1.71 14.96
N MET A 121 8.60 -2.24 13.80
CA MET A 121 7.91 -2.05 12.52
C MET A 121 7.16 -3.28 12.02
N ALA A 122 7.41 -4.45 12.61
CA ALA A 122 6.62 -5.66 12.39
C ALA A 122 5.47 -5.71 13.40
#